data_AF-A0A957FV55-F1
#
_entry.id   AF-A0A957FV55-F1
#
_cell.length_a   1.000
_cell.length_b   1.000
_cell.length_c   1.000
_cell.angle_alpha   90.00
_cell.angle_beta   90.00
_cell.angle_gamma   90.00
#
_symmetry.space_group_name_H-M   'P 1'
#
loop_
_entity.id
_entity.type
_entity.pdbx_description
1 polymer ?
#
loop_
_entity_poly.entity_id
_entity_poly.type
_entity_poly.pdbx_seq_one_letter_code
_entity_poly.pdbx_strand_id
1 'polypeptide(L)'
;MTTLHWDNGSAYDFFVSLHILHRPDDYGLRKAWAKGVRARLGQPERETLEQIMPMMTAPLHFLQTIDQPKDSATVLANLGALSPVERVERLTLGHDSPPEIVARLHTIREQGSWQEEDVKLLLEAVPQHYSHRMKRQEITQTLSIWANAEEFGEAFLQALSSYRKVFYAEEEERIQPLLAQAEARAQELAARLSLSDLIEELSQGVRVPDHLQAERLILVPSFWLTPLVLYGRLPQNTLIML
;
A
#
# COMPACT_ATOMS: atom_id res chain seq x y z
N MET A 1 -17.16 -18.92 -11.13
CA MET A 1 -15.96 -18.86 -11.98
C MET A 1 -15.39 -17.47 -11.81
N THR A 2 -14.10 -17.35 -11.46
CA THR A 2 -13.45 -16.04 -11.23
C THR A 2 -13.22 -15.34 -12.57
N THR A 3 -13.62 -14.07 -12.66
CA THR A 3 -13.37 -13.24 -13.86
C THR A 3 -12.07 -12.46 -13.69
N LEU A 4 -11.18 -12.56 -14.68
CA LEU A 4 -9.89 -11.87 -14.69
C LEU A 4 -10.00 -10.48 -15.31
N HIS A 5 -9.43 -9.48 -14.63
CA HIS A 5 -9.29 -8.11 -15.08
C HIS A 5 -7.85 -7.64 -14.92
N TRP A 6 -7.49 -6.62 -15.68
CA TRP A 6 -6.19 -5.96 -15.64
C TRP A 6 -6.37 -4.53 -15.19
N ASP A 7 -5.42 -4.06 -14.40
CA ASP A 7 -5.27 -2.65 -14.08
C ASP A 7 -3.80 -2.29 -14.12
N ASN A 8 -3.50 -1.05 -14.49
CA ASN A 8 -2.13 -0.59 -14.69
C ASN A 8 -1.99 0.80 -14.09
N GLY A 9 -0.96 0.99 -13.28
CA GLY A 9 -0.64 2.30 -12.73
C GLY A 9 0.68 2.25 -11.98
N SER A 10 1.63 3.10 -12.37
CA SER A 10 2.88 3.26 -11.62
C SER A 10 2.64 3.71 -10.18
N ALA A 11 1.49 4.33 -9.87
CA ALA A 11 1.15 4.69 -8.49
C ALA A 11 1.13 3.49 -7.51
N TYR A 12 0.90 2.27 -7.99
CA TYR A 12 1.08 1.07 -7.17
C TYR A 12 2.53 0.93 -6.71
N ASP A 13 3.48 1.00 -7.64
CA ASP A 13 4.91 0.97 -7.36
C ASP A 13 5.41 2.19 -6.57
N PHE A 14 4.70 3.33 -6.60
CA PHE A 14 5.01 4.49 -5.76
C PHE A 14 4.94 4.15 -4.27
N PHE A 15 3.84 3.54 -3.82
CA PHE A 15 3.69 3.12 -2.42
C PHE A 15 4.48 1.85 -2.09
N VAL A 16 4.56 0.89 -3.01
CA VAL A 16 5.35 -0.34 -2.82
C VAL A 16 6.83 -0.01 -2.65
N SER A 17 7.42 0.79 -3.54
CA SER A 17 8.82 1.20 -3.43
C SER A 17 9.11 1.91 -2.11
N LEU A 18 8.19 2.78 -1.67
CA LEU A 18 8.29 3.47 -0.38
C LEU A 18 8.30 2.46 0.79
N HIS A 19 7.41 1.47 0.77
CA HIS A 19 7.35 0.42 1.78
C HIS A 19 8.65 -0.42 1.81
N ILE A 20 9.13 -0.83 0.64
CA ILE A 20 10.34 -1.65 0.49
C ILE A 20 11.59 -0.89 0.96
N LEU A 21 11.70 0.40 0.66
CA LEU A 21 12.83 1.24 1.10
C LEU A 21 12.91 1.36 2.63
N HIS A 22 11.80 1.15 3.35
CA HIS A 22 11.76 1.11 4.80
C HIS A 22 11.94 -0.29 5.39
N ARG A 23 11.81 -1.33 4.57
CA ARG A 23 12.00 -2.74 4.96
C ARG A 23 12.97 -3.48 4.03
N PRO A 24 14.18 -2.95 3.77
CA PRO A 24 15.03 -3.49 2.73
C PRO A 24 15.40 -4.97 2.93
N ASP A 25 15.48 -5.45 4.18
CA ASP A 25 15.78 -6.85 4.50
C ASP A 25 14.72 -7.83 4.01
N ASP A 26 13.44 -7.46 4.15
CA ASP A 26 12.31 -8.34 3.84
C ASP A 26 12.19 -8.58 2.32
N TYR A 27 12.81 -7.71 1.51
CA TYR A 27 12.73 -7.69 0.05
C TYR A 27 14.09 -7.90 -0.62
N GLY A 28 15.13 -8.30 0.13
CA GLY A 28 16.47 -8.55 -0.43
C GLY A 28 17.17 -7.30 -0.98
N LEU A 29 16.73 -6.11 -0.60
CA LEU A 29 17.29 -4.84 -1.03
C LEU A 29 18.52 -4.47 -0.18
N ARG A 30 19.56 -3.92 -0.82
CA ARG A 30 20.78 -3.50 -0.11
C ARG A 30 20.46 -2.35 0.87
N LYS A 31 20.57 -2.61 2.18
CA LYS A 31 20.34 -1.61 3.27
C LYS A 31 20.99 -0.26 3.02
N ALA A 32 22.25 -0.24 2.62
CA ALA A 32 23.01 0.99 2.41
C ALA A 32 22.42 1.85 1.28
N TRP A 33 21.92 1.21 0.23
CA TRP A 33 21.27 1.89 -0.88
C TRP A 33 19.91 2.46 -0.45
N ALA A 34 19.08 1.65 0.20
CA ALA A 34 17.78 2.10 0.71
C ALA A 34 17.92 3.27 1.69
N LYS A 35 18.90 3.20 2.61
CA LYS A 35 19.26 4.30 3.50
C LYS A 35 19.70 5.54 2.74
N GLY A 36 20.50 5.37 1.69
CA GLY A 36 20.96 6.46 0.83
C GLY A 36 19.82 7.16 0.08
N VAL A 37 18.84 6.41 -0.41
CA VAL A 37 17.62 6.98 -1.03
C VAL A 37 16.81 7.75 0.00
N ARG A 38 16.52 7.16 1.16
CA ARG A 38 15.77 7.84 2.23
C ARG A 38 16.48 9.12 2.72
N ALA A 39 17.81 9.12 2.77
CA ALA A 39 18.60 10.28 3.18
C ALA A 39 18.53 11.49 2.23
N ARG A 40 17.93 11.35 1.03
CA ARG A 40 17.65 12.47 0.13
C ARG A 40 16.51 13.36 0.61
N LEU A 41 15.67 12.83 1.50
CA LEU A 41 14.56 13.56 2.11
C LEU A 41 15.04 14.41 3.29
N GLY A 42 14.35 15.53 3.52
CA GLY A 42 14.52 16.33 4.73
C GLY A 42 14.22 15.50 5.99
N GLN A 43 14.68 15.99 7.14
CA GLN A 43 14.43 15.31 8.41
C GLN A 43 12.92 15.19 8.72
N PRO A 44 12.10 16.24 8.60
CA PRO A 44 10.67 16.14 8.88
C PRO A 44 9.98 15.09 8.00
N GLU A 45 10.26 15.07 6.70
CA GLU A 45 9.64 14.11 5.78
C GLU A 45 10.06 12.67 6.10
N ARG A 46 11.31 12.43 6.48
CA ARG A 46 11.76 11.10 6.90
C ARG A 46 11.03 10.64 8.15
N GLU A 47 10.91 11.49 9.16
CA GLU A 47 10.23 11.16 10.42
C GLU A 47 8.75 10.85 10.16
N THR A 48 8.07 11.66 9.34
CA THR A 48 6.68 11.40 8.95
C THR A 48 6.50 10.06 8.24
N LEU A 49 7.38 9.73 7.28
CA LEU A 49 7.30 8.45 6.57
C LEU A 49 7.59 7.29 7.52
N GLU A 50 8.67 7.35 8.30
CA GLU A 50 9.03 6.33 9.29
C GLU A 50 7.88 6.08 10.28
N GLN A 51 7.08 7.11 10.59
CA GLN A 51 5.95 7.01 11.50
C GLN A 51 4.80 6.11 10.98
N ILE A 52 4.52 6.14 9.67
CA ILE A 52 3.39 5.42 9.07
C ILE A 52 3.77 4.06 8.47
N MET A 53 5.05 3.82 8.18
CA MET A 53 5.49 2.56 7.58
C MET A 53 5.11 1.29 8.35
N PRO A 54 5.04 1.25 9.70
CA PRO A 54 4.61 0.06 10.41
C PRO A 54 3.24 -0.46 9.97
N MET A 55 2.30 0.43 9.61
CA MET A 55 0.94 0.05 9.22
C MET A 55 0.69 0.07 7.71
N MET A 56 1.50 0.80 6.93
CA MET A 56 1.21 1.04 5.51
C MET A 56 2.11 0.20 4.59
N THR A 57 1.46 -0.54 3.68
CA THR A 57 2.07 -1.16 2.50
C THR A 57 1.73 -0.31 1.27
N ALA A 58 0.73 -0.74 0.49
CA ALA A 58 0.10 0.04 -0.57
C ALA A 58 -1.40 0.17 -0.27
N PRO A 59 -1.98 1.38 -0.37
CA PRO A 59 -3.38 1.63 -0.07
C PRO A 59 -4.27 1.19 -1.25
N LEU A 60 -4.33 -0.13 -1.50
CA LEU A 60 -4.93 -0.72 -2.70
C LEU A 60 -6.39 -0.29 -2.90
N HIS A 61 -7.16 -0.19 -1.82
CA HIS A 61 -8.54 0.28 -1.85
C HIS A 61 -8.65 1.72 -2.37
N PHE A 62 -7.80 2.63 -1.90
CA PHE A 62 -7.75 4.00 -2.40
C PHE A 62 -7.26 4.07 -3.85
N LEU A 63 -6.20 3.34 -4.21
CA LEU A 63 -5.65 3.33 -5.57
C LEU A 63 -6.67 2.86 -6.62
N GLN A 64 -7.61 1.98 -6.23
CA GLN A 64 -8.69 1.53 -7.10
C GLN A 64 -9.76 2.61 -7.36
N THR A 65 -9.80 3.67 -6.57
CA THR A 65 -10.69 4.82 -6.80
C THR A 65 -10.09 5.87 -7.74
N ILE A 66 -8.85 5.67 -8.18
CA ILE A 66 -8.13 6.62 -9.04
C ILE A 66 -8.33 6.24 -10.51
N ASP A 67 -8.81 7.19 -11.30
CA ASP A 67 -8.96 7.05 -12.74
C ASP A 67 -7.61 7.08 -13.47
N GLN A 68 -7.61 6.62 -14.73
CA GLN A 68 -6.42 6.69 -15.59
C GLN A 68 -6.14 8.14 -16.05
N PRO A 69 -4.87 8.58 -16.15
CA PRO A 69 -3.65 7.81 -15.88
C PRO A 69 -3.39 7.62 -14.39
N LYS A 70 -3.13 6.39 -13.96
CA LYS A 70 -2.88 6.06 -12.54
C LYS A 70 -1.39 6.14 -12.18
N ASP A 71 -0.84 7.33 -12.31
CA ASP A 71 0.57 7.62 -11.98
C ASP A 71 0.72 8.34 -10.64
N SER A 72 1.98 8.48 -10.18
CA SER A 72 2.28 9.11 -8.89
C SER A 72 1.88 10.59 -8.86
N ALA A 73 1.90 11.30 -9.99
CA ALA A 73 1.47 12.69 -10.07
C ALA A 73 -0.05 12.82 -9.86
N THR A 74 -0.82 11.96 -10.52
CA THR A 74 -2.28 11.91 -10.46
C THR A 74 -2.74 11.53 -9.06
N VAL A 75 -2.08 10.56 -8.44
CA VAL A 75 -2.39 10.20 -7.04
C VAL A 75 -2.09 11.34 -6.07
N LEU A 76 -0.95 12.03 -6.21
CA LEU A 76 -0.65 13.18 -5.34
C LEU A 76 -1.64 14.33 -5.55
N ALA A 77 -2.10 14.57 -6.77
CA ALA A 77 -3.14 15.56 -7.06
C ALA A 77 -4.47 15.19 -6.38
N ASN A 78 -4.88 13.92 -6.47
CA ASN A 78 -6.09 13.43 -5.80
C ASN A 78 -5.97 13.53 -4.27
N LEU A 79 -4.83 13.17 -3.70
CA LEU A 79 -4.58 13.35 -2.26
C LEU A 79 -4.58 14.83 -1.86
N GLY A 80 -4.04 15.72 -2.70
CA GLY A 80 -4.03 17.16 -2.46
C GLY A 80 -5.43 17.78 -2.44
N ALA A 81 -6.40 17.18 -3.13
CA ALA A 81 -7.79 17.62 -3.13
C ALA A 81 -8.58 17.20 -1.88
N LEU A 82 -8.10 16.19 -1.15
CA LEU A 82 -8.68 15.76 0.12
C LEU A 82 -8.26 16.68 1.27
N SER A 83 -9.09 16.79 2.31
CA SER A 83 -8.65 17.38 3.58
C SER A 83 -7.53 16.54 4.21
N PRO A 84 -6.66 17.13 5.07
CA PRO A 84 -5.58 16.38 5.70
C PRO A 84 -6.06 15.13 6.44
N VAL A 85 -7.18 15.23 7.15
CA VAL A 85 -7.82 14.12 7.86
C VAL A 85 -8.24 13.01 6.89
N GLU A 86 -8.94 13.34 5.80
CA GLU A 86 -9.41 12.35 4.82
C GLU A 86 -8.24 11.58 4.17
N ARG A 87 -7.06 12.21 4.02
CA ARG A 87 -5.87 11.50 3.50
C ARG A 87 -5.45 10.36 4.43
N VAL A 88 -5.42 10.61 5.74
CA VAL A 88 -5.07 9.58 6.73
C VAL A 88 -6.06 8.43 6.63
N GLU A 89 -7.35 8.72 6.59
CA GLU A 89 -8.40 7.69 6.49
C GLU A 89 -8.27 6.86 5.21
N ARG A 90 -8.13 7.53 4.05
CA ARG A 90 -8.06 6.85 2.74
C ARG A 90 -6.79 6.00 2.59
N LEU A 91 -5.68 6.39 3.21
CA LEU A 91 -4.40 5.70 3.05
C LEU A 91 -4.16 4.62 4.12
N THR A 92 -4.87 4.66 5.25
CA THR A 92 -4.68 3.69 6.35
C THR A 92 -5.84 2.71 6.52
N LEU A 93 -7.04 3.02 6.02
CA LEU A 93 -8.18 2.11 6.06
C LEU A 93 -8.36 1.37 4.72
N GLY A 94 -8.58 0.06 4.83
CA GLY A 94 -8.90 -0.83 3.71
C GLY A 94 -10.34 -1.33 3.77
N HIS A 95 -10.74 -2.10 2.77
CA HIS A 95 -12.07 -2.73 2.73
C HIS A 95 -12.31 -3.67 3.93
N ASP A 96 -11.28 -4.43 4.30
CA ASP A 96 -11.35 -5.43 5.39
C ASP A 96 -11.06 -4.82 6.77
N SER A 97 -10.97 -3.50 6.91
CA SER A 97 -10.79 -2.85 8.21
C SER A 97 -11.98 -3.15 9.13
N PRO A 98 -11.77 -3.72 10.34
CA PRO A 98 -12.87 -4.08 11.21
C PRO A 98 -13.72 -2.86 11.61
N PRO A 99 -15.07 -2.91 11.49
CA PRO A 99 -15.92 -1.75 11.74
C PRO A 99 -15.75 -1.14 13.14
N GLU A 100 -15.52 -1.98 14.15
CA GLU A 100 -15.24 -1.56 15.53
C GLU A 100 -13.96 -0.72 15.63
N ILE A 101 -12.89 -1.14 14.92
CA ILE A 101 -11.63 -0.42 14.87
C ILE A 101 -11.78 0.90 14.13
N VAL A 102 -12.48 0.89 12.99
CA VAL A 102 -12.79 2.11 12.23
C VAL A 102 -13.53 3.13 13.11
N ALA A 103 -14.62 2.70 13.77
CA ALA A 103 -15.38 3.56 14.66
C ALA A 103 -14.53 4.11 15.82
N ARG A 104 -13.63 3.29 16.36
CA ARG A 104 -12.75 3.73 17.44
C ARG A 104 -11.71 4.73 16.98
N LEU A 105 -11.09 4.53 15.81
CA LEU A 105 -10.13 5.46 15.24
C LEU A 105 -10.75 6.83 14.94
N HIS A 106 -11.99 6.87 14.44
CA HIS A 106 -12.73 8.14 14.29
C HIS A 106 -12.99 8.83 15.64
N THR A 107 -13.31 8.07 16.69
CA THR A 107 -13.48 8.63 18.04
C THR A 107 -12.18 9.23 18.57
N ILE A 108 -11.05 8.54 18.39
CA ILE A 108 -9.72 9.02 18.81
C ILE A 108 -9.33 10.31 18.09
N ARG A 109 -9.61 10.37 16.77
CA ARG A 109 -9.45 11.57 15.95
C ARG A 109 -10.25 12.74 16.51
N GLU A 110 -11.54 12.54 16.81
CA GLU A 110 -12.42 13.59 17.33
C GLU A 110 -12.00 14.07 18.73
N GLN A 111 -11.43 13.18 19.55
CA GLN A 111 -10.94 13.48 20.89
C GLN A 111 -9.53 14.07 20.92
N GLY A 112 -8.76 13.93 19.83
CA GLY A 112 -7.35 14.32 19.77
C GLY A 112 -6.43 13.55 20.72
N SER A 113 -6.89 12.40 21.25
CA SER A 113 -6.16 11.63 22.25
C SER A 113 -6.62 10.17 22.30
N TRP A 114 -5.79 9.29 22.87
CA TRP A 114 -6.06 7.86 23.03
C TRP A 114 -5.70 7.39 24.45
N GLN A 115 -6.24 6.25 24.86
CA GLN A 115 -6.05 5.62 26.16
C GLN A 115 -5.45 4.21 26.02
N GLU A 116 -5.01 3.59 27.13
CA GLU A 116 -4.39 2.26 27.09
C GLU A 116 -5.36 1.18 26.58
N GLU A 117 -6.66 1.38 26.79
CA GLU A 117 -7.73 0.54 26.26
C GLU A 117 -7.72 0.49 24.73
N ASP A 118 -7.34 1.58 24.06
CA ASP A 118 -7.24 1.66 22.60
C ASP A 118 -6.10 0.81 22.07
N VAL A 119 -4.98 0.82 22.80
CA VAL A 119 -3.82 -0.01 22.48
C VAL A 119 -4.19 -1.49 22.57
N LYS A 120 -4.91 -1.89 23.63
CA LYS A 120 -5.38 -3.27 23.81
C LYS A 120 -6.33 -3.68 22.69
N LEU A 121 -7.31 -2.84 22.39
CA LEU A 121 -8.29 -3.09 21.33
C LEU A 121 -7.61 -3.36 19.97
N LEU A 122 -6.67 -2.51 19.57
CA LEU A 122 -5.95 -2.70 18.30
C LEU A 122 -5.05 -3.95 18.33
N LEU A 123 -4.37 -4.24 19.46
CA LEU A 123 -3.55 -5.45 19.60
C LEU A 123 -4.35 -6.75 19.49
N GLU A 124 -5.62 -6.74 19.92
CA GLU A 124 -6.54 -7.87 19.82
C GLU A 124 -7.16 -7.98 18.43
N ALA A 125 -7.41 -6.85 17.77
CA ALA A 125 -8.06 -6.81 16.46
C ALA A 125 -7.12 -7.08 15.27
N VAL A 126 -5.79 -6.90 15.41
CA VAL A 126 -4.83 -7.28 14.36
C VAL A 126 -4.98 -8.77 14.08
N PRO A 127 -5.48 -9.16 12.89
CA PRO A 127 -5.74 -10.57 12.60
C PRO A 127 -4.48 -11.41 12.73
N GLN A 128 -4.61 -12.61 13.27
CA GLN A 128 -3.51 -13.59 13.41
C GLN A 128 -2.88 -13.99 12.06
N HIS A 129 -3.50 -13.63 10.94
CA HIS A 129 -3.08 -13.95 9.57
C HIS A 129 -2.19 -12.90 8.90
N TYR A 130 -1.98 -11.73 9.51
CA TYR A 130 -0.91 -10.83 9.03
C TYR A 130 0.44 -11.44 9.38
N SER A 131 1.33 -11.55 8.38
CA SER A 131 2.68 -12.10 8.54
C SER A 131 3.53 -11.33 9.57
N HIS A 132 3.15 -10.09 9.88
CA HIS A 132 3.77 -9.27 10.91
C HIS A 132 2.74 -8.81 11.95
N ARG A 133 2.87 -9.30 13.18
CA ARG A 133 2.10 -8.78 14.32
C ARG A 133 2.69 -7.45 14.75
N MET A 134 1.90 -6.37 14.63
CA MET A 134 2.31 -5.05 15.11
C MET A 134 2.66 -5.10 16.60
N LYS A 135 3.78 -4.46 16.95
CA LYS A 135 4.24 -4.30 18.33
C LYS A 135 3.48 -3.15 18.99
N ARG A 136 3.42 -3.14 20.33
CA ARG A 136 2.80 -2.07 21.12
C ARG A 136 3.26 -0.67 20.68
N GLN A 137 4.55 -0.49 20.41
CA GLN A 137 5.11 0.79 19.95
C GLN A 137 4.49 1.26 18.62
N GLU A 138 4.33 0.35 17.66
CA GLU A 138 3.76 0.64 16.34
C GLU A 138 2.26 0.97 16.48
N ILE A 139 1.53 0.24 17.35
CA ILE A 139 0.14 0.57 17.68
C ILE A 139 0.02 1.97 18.28
N THR A 140 0.83 2.30 19.29
CA THR A 140 0.78 3.64 19.91
C THR A 140 1.10 4.74 18.91
N GLN A 141 1.99 4.46 17.96
CA GLN A 141 2.33 5.38 16.88
C GLN A 141 1.14 5.57 15.92
N THR A 142 0.43 4.49 15.56
CA THR A 142 -0.82 4.56 14.80
C THR A 142 -1.86 5.40 15.50
N LEU A 143 -2.12 5.14 16.77
CA LEU A 143 -3.09 5.91 17.55
C LEU A 143 -2.71 7.39 17.63
N SER A 144 -1.42 7.70 17.72
CA SER A 144 -0.91 9.07 17.73
C SER A 144 -1.06 9.77 16.38
N ILE A 145 -0.93 9.04 15.26
CA ILE A 145 -1.26 9.57 13.92
C ILE A 145 -2.74 9.95 13.87
N TRP A 146 -3.62 9.06 14.32
CA TRP A 146 -5.06 9.30 14.26
C TRP A 146 -5.52 10.42 15.20
N ALA A 147 -4.95 10.51 16.39
CA ALA A 147 -5.18 11.60 17.33
C ALA A 147 -4.74 12.97 16.76
N ASN A 148 -3.74 13.00 15.87
CA ASN A 148 -3.21 14.22 15.25
C ASN A 148 -3.39 14.20 13.72
N ALA A 149 -4.50 13.63 13.23
CA ALA A 149 -4.68 13.32 11.81
C ALA A 149 -4.61 14.55 10.90
N GLU A 150 -4.98 15.72 11.39
CA GLU A 150 -4.92 16.96 10.63
C GLU A 150 -3.46 17.38 10.34
N GLU A 151 -2.64 17.54 11.38
CA GLU A 151 -1.21 17.88 11.23
C GLU A 151 -0.46 16.77 10.47
N PHE A 152 -0.71 15.50 10.82
CA PHE A 152 -0.06 14.38 10.16
C PHE A 152 -0.42 14.31 8.67
N GLY A 153 -1.68 14.53 8.31
CA GLY A 153 -2.15 14.46 6.92
C GLY A 153 -1.54 15.54 6.01
N GLU A 154 -1.18 16.70 6.57
CA GLU A 154 -0.43 17.74 5.85
C GLU A 154 1.03 17.32 5.65
N ALA A 155 1.69 16.94 6.76
CA ALA A 155 3.08 16.49 6.74
C ALA A 155 3.27 15.29 5.80
N PHE A 156 2.30 14.38 5.77
CA PHE A 156 2.39 13.17 4.97
C PHE A 156 2.27 13.44 3.47
N LEU A 157 1.34 14.32 3.05
CA LEU A 157 1.27 14.74 1.64
C LEU A 157 2.58 15.41 1.20
N GLN A 158 3.15 16.26 2.07
CA GLN A 158 4.44 16.90 1.81
C GLN A 158 5.56 15.86 1.68
N ALA A 159 5.59 14.86 2.57
CA ALA A 159 6.59 13.79 2.53
C ALA A 159 6.48 12.92 1.27
N LEU A 160 5.26 12.55 0.85
CA LEU A 160 5.02 11.82 -0.39
C LEU A 160 5.43 12.65 -1.63
N SER A 161 5.11 13.95 -1.63
CA SER A 161 5.51 14.86 -2.72
C SER A 161 7.03 15.01 -2.82
N SER A 162 7.71 15.14 -1.68
CA SER A 162 9.17 15.16 -1.60
C SER A 162 9.77 13.83 -2.07
N TYR A 163 9.21 12.69 -1.65
CA TYR A 163 9.67 11.37 -2.08
C TYR A 163 9.56 11.18 -3.59
N ARG A 164 8.43 11.60 -4.18
CA ARG A 164 8.29 11.64 -5.63
C ARG A 164 9.38 12.48 -6.28
N LYS A 165 9.58 13.70 -5.78
CA LYS A 165 10.54 14.66 -6.36
C LYS A 165 11.99 14.19 -6.32
N VAL A 166 12.44 13.58 -5.22
CA VAL A 166 13.87 13.25 -5.02
C VAL A 166 14.26 11.83 -5.47
N PHE A 167 13.27 11.02 -5.85
CA PHE A 167 13.49 9.63 -6.22
C PHE A 167 12.48 9.13 -7.25
N TYR A 168 11.19 9.11 -6.91
CA TYR A 168 10.26 8.27 -7.65
C TYR A 168 9.91 8.79 -9.04
N ALA A 169 9.97 10.10 -9.32
CA ALA A 169 9.64 10.62 -10.65
C ALA A 169 10.57 10.06 -11.75
N GLU A 170 11.88 10.01 -11.49
CA GLU A 170 12.85 9.41 -12.42
C GLU A 170 12.66 7.88 -12.50
N GLU A 171 12.37 7.25 -11.37
CA GLU A 171 12.13 5.81 -11.31
C GLU A 171 10.85 5.41 -12.05
N GLU A 172 9.79 6.21 -11.97
CA GLU A 172 8.51 6.05 -12.65
C GLU A 172 8.72 6.04 -14.18
N GLU A 173 9.46 7.01 -14.71
CA GLU A 173 9.82 7.05 -16.13
C GLU A 173 10.60 5.80 -16.56
N ARG A 174 11.51 5.33 -15.70
CA ARG A 174 12.33 4.14 -15.97
C ARG A 174 11.52 2.84 -15.98
N ILE A 175 10.56 2.68 -15.07
CA ILE A 175 9.79 1.43 -14.92
C ILE A 175 8.56 1.37 -15.83
N GLN A 176 8.01 2.50 -16.27
CA GLN A 176 6.82 2.54 -17.12
C GLN A 176 6.87 1.57 -18.32
N PRO A 177 7.94 1.53 -19.16
CA PRO A 177 7.99 0.59 -20.27
C PRO A 177 8.08 -0.87 -19.81
N LEU A 178 8.62 -1.14 -18.62
CA LEU A 178 8.72 -2.49 -18.05
C LEU A 178 7.36 -2.97 -17.53
N LEU A 179 6.57 -2.08 -16.93
CA LEU A 179 5.21 -2.39 -16.50
C LEU A 179 4.31 -2.72 -17.69
N ALA A 180 4.39 -1.94 -18.76
CA ALA A 180 3.65 -2.21 -20.00
C ALA A 180 4.03 -3.56 -20.64
N GLN A 181 5.34 -3.89 -20.65
CA GLN A 181 5.80 -5.20 -21.13
C GLN A 181 5.35 -6.35 -20.23
N ALA A 182 5.36 -6.16 -18.91
CA ALA A 182 4.90 -7.16 -17.95
C ALA A 182 3.40 -7.45 -18.12
N GLU A 183 2.56 -6.41 -18.28
CA GLU A 183 1.13 -6.59 -18.55
C GLU A 183 0.89 -7.32 -19.88
N ALA A 184 1.55 -6.90 -20.96
CA ALA A 184 1.40 -7.55 -22.27
C ALA A 184 1.78 -9.03 -22.22
N ARG A 185 2.90 -9.36 -21.56
CA ARG A 185 3.31 -10.76 -21.34
C ARG A 185 2.27 -11.53 -20.51
N ALA A 186 1.74 -10.93 -19.46
CA ALA A 186 0.75 -11.57 -18.60
C ALA A 186 -0.57 -11.84 -19.35
N GLN A 187 -1.01 -10.90 -20.20
CA GLN A 187 -2.17 -11.07 -21.08
C GLN A 187 -1.96 -12.17 -22.12
N GLU A 188 -0.77 -12.27 -22.72
CA GLU A 188 -0.42 -13.36 -23.63
C GLU A 188 -0.45 -14.74 -22.95
N LEU A 189 0.04 -14.82 -21.71
CA LEU A 189 0.00 -16.04 -20.90
C LEU A 189 -1.44 -16.40 -20.52
N ALA A 190 -2.28 -15.42 -20.16
CA ALA A 190 -3.67 -15.64 -19.81
C ALA A 190 -4.52 -16.21 -20.96
N ALA A 191 -4.11 -16.02 -22.21
CA ALA A 191 -4.74 -16.63 -23.37
C ALA A 191 -4.45 -18.14 -23.52
N ARG A 192 -3.45 -18.66 -22.79
CA ARG A 192 -2.93 -20.03 -22.96
C ARG A 192 -2.99 -20.86 -21.69
N LEU A 193 -2.96 -20.22 -20.52
CA LEU A 193 -2.91 -20.87 -19.22
C LEU A 193 -4.26 -20.84 -18.51
N SER A 194 -4.49 -21.80 -17.61
CA SER A 194 -5.56 -21.68 -16.64
C SER A 194 -5.25 -20.53 -15.66
N LEU A 195 -6.26 -20.02 -14.95
CA LEU A 195 -6.02 -18.94 -13.97
C LEU A 195 -5.03 -19.36 -12.88
N SER A 196 -5.07 -20.62 -12.44
CA SER A 196 -4.14 -21.15 -11.44
C SER A 196 -2.72 -21.18 -11.97
N ASP A 197 -2.52 -21.73 -13.17
CA ASP A 197 -1.19 -21.84 -13.80
C ASP A 197 -0.63 -20.45 -14.14
N LEU A 198 -1.50 -19.51 -14.54
CA LEU A 198 -1.11 -18.12 -14.80
C LEU A 198 -0.54 -17.48 -13.54
N ILE A 199 -1.20 -17.63 -12.39
CA ILE A 199 -0.74 -17.01 -11.16
C ILE A 199 0.53 -17.69 -10.67
N GLU A 200 0.64 -19.02 -10.75
CA GLU A 200 1.87 -19.74 -10.40
C GLU A 200 3.06 -19.30 -11.28
N GLU A 201 2.85 -19.11 -12.59
CA GLU A 201 3.86 -18.61 -13.53
C GLU A 201 4.28 -17.16 -13.23
N LEU A 202 3.31 -16.25 -13.05
CA LEU A 202 3.59 -14.83 -12.80
C LEU A 202 4.26 -14.57 -11.45
N SER A 203 3.89 -15.35 -10.42
CA SER A 203 4.43 -15.25 -9.07
C SER A 203 5.69 -16.08 -8.83
N GLN A 204 6.20 -16.77 -9.86
CA GLN A 204 7.35 -17.68 -9.77
C GLN A 204 7.17 -18.80 -8.71
N GLY A 205 5.96 -19.37 -8.62
CA GLY A 205 5.68 -20.55 -7.80
C GLY A 205 4.75 -20.32 -6.60
N VAL A 206 4.12 -19.16 -6.45
CA VAL A 206 3.09 -18.97 -5.42
C VAL A 206 1.80 -19.65 -5.86
N ARG A 207 1.43 -20.70 -5.14
CA ARG A 207 0.11 -21.32 -5.28
C ARG A 207 -0.91 -20.50 -4.53
N VAL A 208 -1.93 -20.04 -5.26
CA VAL A 208 -3.08 -19.31 -4.72
C VAL A 208 -3.81 -20.21 -3.73
N PRO A 209 -3.82 -19.88 -2.42
CA PRO A 209 -4.57 -20.65 -1.45
C PRO A 209 -6.09 -20.55 -1.71
N ASP A 210 -6.86 -21.55 -1.26
CA ASP A 210 -8.33 -21.55 -1.41
C ASP A 210 -9.01 -20.30 -0.83
N HIS A 211 -8.40 -19.63 0.15
CA HIS A 211 -8.91 -18.39 0.75
C HIS A 211 -8.76 -17.14 -0.15
N LEU A 212 -8.09 -17.25 -1.31
CA LEU A 212 -8.04 -16.22 -2.34
C LEU A 212 -9.12 -16.42 -3.43
N GLN A 213 -10.10 -17.28 -3.18
CA GLN A 213 -11.32 -17.33 -3.98
C GLN A 213 -12.03 -15.97 -3.94
N ALA A 214 -12.29 -15.46 -5.14
CA ALA A 214 -12.97 -14.20 -5.42
C ALA A 214 -13.80 -14.36 -6.70
N GLU A 215 -14.89 -13.62 -6.81
CA GLU A 215 -15.66 -13.58 -8.07
C GLU A 215 -14.90 -12.84 -9.16
N ARG A 216 -14.08 -11.87 -8.75
CA ARG A 216 -13.28 -11.03 -9.63
C ARG A 216 -11.83 -11.00 -9.15
N LEU A 217 -10.88 -11.19 -10.05
CA LEU A 217 -9.45 -10.98 -9.81
C LEU A 217 -8.94 -9.84 -10.68
N ILE A 218 -8.27 -8.87 -10.07
CA ILE A 218 -7.56 -7.79 -10.75
C ILE A 218 -6.06 -8.07 -10.60
N LEU A 219 -5.36 -8.25 -11.72
CA LEU A 219 -3.90 -8.34 -11.76
C LEU A 219 -3.32 -6.98 -12.13
N VAL A 220 -2.29 -6.57 -11.39
CA VAL A 220 -1.56 -5.31 -11.58
C VAL A 220 -0.08 -5.62 -11.71
N PRO A 221 0.61 -5.19 -12.77
CA PRO A 221 2.06 -5.38 -12.85
C PRO A 221 2.77 -4.53 -11.78
N SER A 222 3.78 -5.10 -11.12
CA SER A 222 4.62 -4.38 -10.17
C SER A 222 6.10 -4.67 -10.39
N PHE A 223 6.89 -3.61 -10.60
CA PHE A 223 8.34 -3.72 -10.77
C PHE A 223 9.03 -4.01 -9.44
N TRP A 224 8.58 -3.37 -8.36
CA TRP A 224 9.28 -3.41 -7.08
C TRP A 224 8.95 -4.63 -6.22
N LEU A 225 7.80 -5.25 -6.42
CA LEU A 225 7.38 -6.42 -5.64
C LEU A 225 7.94 -7.73 -6.17
N THR A 226 8.16 -7.86 -7.48
CA THR A 226 8.57 -9.13 -8.11
C THR A 226 9.85 -9.70 -7.48
N PRO A 227 9.87 -10.99 -7.03
CA PRO A 227 8.86 -12.03 -7.24
C PRO A 227 7.84 -12.20 -6.09
N LEU A 228 7.84 -11.32 -5.09
CA LEU A 228 6.84 -11.34 -4.02
C LEU A 228 5.49 -10.87 -4.53
N VAL A 229 4.42 -11.29 -3.85
CA VAL A 229 3.04 -10.96 -4.19
C VAL A 229 2.40 -10.16 -3.06
N LEU A 230 1.75 -9.06 -3.41
CA LEU A 230 0.92 -8.27 -2.50
C LEU A 230 -0.52 -8.38 -2.97
N TYR A 231 -1.43 -8.72 -2.07
CA TYR A 231 -2.85 -8.79 -2.39
C TYR A 231 -3.70 -8.07 -1.35
N GLY A 232 -4.91 -7.68 -1.76
CA GLY A 232 -5.91 -7.11 -0.88
C GLY A 232 -7.32 -7.39 -1.40
N ARG A 233 -8.29 -7.42 -0.49
CA ARG A 233 -9.70 -7.52 -0.88
C ARG A 233 -10.28 -6.14 -1.12
N LEU A 234 -11.18 -6.09 -2.09
CA LEU A 234 -11.97 -4.95 -2.48
C LEU A 234 -13.46 -5.32 -2.39
N PRO A 235 -14.37 -4.34 -2.43
CA PRO A 235 -15.80 -4.60 -2.47
C PRO A 235 -16.23 -5.55 -3.61
N GLN A 236 -17.46 -6.07 -3.50
CA GLN A 236 -18.05 -7.03 -4.45
C GLN A 236 -17.22 -8.31 -4.66
N ASN A 237 -16.64 -8.85 -3.57
CA ASN A 237 -15.86 -10.08 -3.59
C ASN A 237 -14.74 -10.06 -4.66
N THR A 238 -14.02 -8.93 -4.72
CA THR A 238 -12.92 -8.71 -5.65
C THR A 238 -11.58 -8.85 -4.94
N LEU A 239 -10.66 -9.59 -5.53
CA LEU A 239 -9.26 -9.64 -5.12
C LEU A 239 -8.42 -8.80 -6.08
N ILE A 240 -7.49 -8.01 -5.55
CA ILE A 240 -6.44 -7.37 -6.33
C ILE A 240 -5.09 -7.96 -5.93
N MET A 241 -4.22 -8.18 -6.91
CA MET A 241 -2.91 -8.79 -6.75
C MET A 241 -1.85 -8.04 -7.58
N LEU A 242 -0.74 -7.71 -6.93
CA LEU A 242 0.47 -7.10 -7.48
C LEU A 242 1.61 -8.12 -7.46
#